data_AF-A0A2V9LUS8-F1
#
_entry.id   AF-A0A2V9LUS8-F1
#
_cell.length_a   1.000
_cell.length_b   1.000
_cell.length_c   1.000
_cell.angle_alpha   90.00
_cell.angle_beta   90.00
_cell.angle_gamma   90.00
#
_symmetry.space_group_name_H-M   'P 1'
#
loop_
_entity.id
_entity.type
_entity.pdbx_description
1 polymer ?
#
loop_
_entity_poly.entity_id
_entity_poly.type
_entity_poly.pdbx_seq_one_letter_code
_entity_poly.pdbx_strand_id
1 'polypeptide(L)' 'MHQRIQFGTDGWRGVIGDDFTFANVRRAAAAVAAYVRPKKKSERGLVVGYDTRF' A
#
# COMPACT_ATOMS: atom_id res chain seq x y z
N MET A 1 -3.90 -2.04 -19.71
CA MET A 1 -4.46 -3.01 -18.74
C MET A 1 -4.15 -2.49 -17.35
N HIS A 2 -5.15 -2.26 -16.48
CA HIS A 2 -4.88 -1.83 -15.11
C HIS A 2 -4.36 -3.03 -14.31
N GLN A 3 -3.10 -3.00 -13.89
CA GLN A 3 -2.54 -4.01 -12.98
C GLN A 3 -3.39 -4.03 -11.69
N ARG A 4 -3.95 -5.21 -11.38
CA ARG A 4 -4.95 -5.39 -10.33
C ARG A 4 -4.25 -5.54 -8.97
N ILE A 5 -4.61 -4.68 -8.02
CA ILE A 5 -4.20 -4.82 -6.61
C ILE A 5 -5.23 -5.71 -5.92
N GLN A 6 -4.79 -6.79 -5.28
CA GLN A 6 -5.64 -7.68 -4.49
C GLN A 6 -5.06 -7.88 -3.10
N PHE A 7 -5.84 -7.53 -2.09
CA PHE A 7 -5.49 -7.76 -0.69
C PHE A 7 -5.95 -9.16 -0.27
N GLY A 8 -5.01 -9.98 0.18
CA GLY A 8 -5.29 -11.20 0.92
C GLY A 8 -5.32 -10.94 2.43
N THR A 9 -5.23 -12.02 3.22
CA THR A 9 -5.24 -11.94 4.69
C THR A 9 -4.12 -11.06 5.25
N ASP A 10 -2.91 -11.19 4.71
CA ASP A 10 -1.70 -10.48 5.19
C ASP A 10 -1.35 -9.25 4.35
N GLY A 11 -2.34 -8.65 3.69
CA GLY A 11 -2.16 -7.49 2.82
C GLY A 11 -2.00 -7.86 1.35
N TRP A 12 -1.36 -6.97 0.59
CA TRP A 12 -1.13 -7.15 -0.85
C TRP A 12 0.29 -7.64 -1.11
N ARG A 13 0.42 -8.65 -1.97
CA ARG A 13 1.69 -9.20 -2.45
C ARG A 13 1.70 -9.18 -3.98
N GLY A 14 2.86 -8.89 -4.55
CA GLY A 14 3.10 -8.94 -5.99
C GLY A 14 4.55 -9.21 -6.32
N VAL A 15 4.81 -9.51 -7.58
CA VAL A 15 6.12 -9.59 -8.23
C VAL A 15 6.62 -8.18 -8.55
N ILE A 16 7.83 -7.86 -8.10
CA ILE A 16 8.48 -6.57 -8.35
C ILE A 16 8.62 -6.34 -9.86
N GLY A 17 8.13 -5.20 -10.33
CA GLY A 17 8.20 -4.79 -11.74
C GLY A 17 7.03 -5.23 -12.62
N ASP A 18 6.15 -6.13 -12.15
CA ASP A 18 4.92 -6.51 -12.85
C ASP A 18 3.68 -5.89 -12.19
N ASP A 19 3.21 -6.48 -11.09
CA ASP A 19 2.09 -5.97 -10.31
C ASP A 19 2.58 -5.13 -9.12
N PHE A 20 3.70 -5.49 -8.48
CA PHE A 20 4.35 -4.65 -7.47
C PHE A 20 5.20 -3.56 -8.13
N THR A 21 4.51 -2.52 -8.61
CA THR A 21 5.11 -1.36 -9.27
C THR A 21 4.95 -0.11 -8.43
N PHE A 22 5.81 0.91 -8.65
CA PHE A 22 5.65 2.21 -7.99
C PHE A 22 4.26 2.83 -8.21
N ALA A 23 3.65 2.62 -9.38
CA ALA A 23 2.29 3.09 -9.64
C ALA A 23 1.26 2.44 -8.71
N ASN A 24 1.34 1.13 -8.52
CA ASN A 24 0.43 0.41 -7.62
C ASN A 24 0.73 0.67 -6.14
N VAL A 25 1.99 0.82 -5.75
CA VAL A 25 2.37 1.24 -4.39
C VAL A 25 1.77 2.60 -4.05
N ARG A 26 1.82 3.58 -4.97
CA ARG A 26 1.15 4.90 -4.77
C ARG A 26 -0.35 4.76 -4.59
N ARG A 27 -1.01 3.92 -5.40
CA ARG A 27 -2.46 3.65 -5.28
C ARG A 27 -2.81 3.02 -3.94
N ALA A 28 -2.06 2.02 -3.50
CA ALA A 28 -2.25 1.37 -2.20
C ALA A 28 -2.03 2.36 -1.03
N ALA A 29 -0.96 3.15 -1.07
CA ALA A 29 -0.68 4.16 -0.04
C ALA A 29 -1.78 5.23 0.04
N ALA A 30 -2.29 5.71 -1.10
CA ALA A 30 -3.39 6.65 -1.15
C ALA A 30 -4.68 6.05 -0.55
N ALA A 31 -4.98 4.78 -0.82
CA ALA A 31 -6.12 4.08 -0.24
C ALA A 31 -5.98 3.94 1.29
N VAL A 32 -4.79 3.62 1.80
CA VAL A 32 -4.51 3.59 3.25
C VAL A 32 -4.71 4.98 3.87
N ALA A 33 -4.19 6.04 3.25
CA ALA A 33 -4.39 7.41 3.74
C ALA A 33 -5.88 7.80 3.77
N ALA A 34 -6.63 7.47 2.70
CA ALA A 34 -8.07 7.71 2.63
C ALA A 34 -8.86 6.94 3.71
N TYR A 35 -8.38 5.75 4.10
CA TYR A 35 -8.98 4.96 5.18
C TYR A 35 -8.66 5.49 6.59
N VAL A 36 -7.43 6.00 6.81
CA VAL A 36 -6.97 6.46 8.12
C VAL A 36 -7.47 7.87 8.45
N ARG A 37 -7.51 8.79 7.47
CA ARG A 37 -7.87 10.20 7.69
C ARG A 37 -9.23 10.39 8.38
N PRO A 38 -10.34 9.74 7.97
CA PRO A 38 -11.65 9.91 8.61
C PRO A 38 -11.69 9.38 10.05
N LYS A 39 -10.77 8.48 10.43
CA LYS A 39 -10.76 7.86 11.76
C LYS A 39 -10.13 8.75 12.85
N LYS A 40 -9.77 10.00 12.52
CA LYS A 40 -9.05 10.95 13.40
C LYS A 40 -7.78 10.37 14.02
N LYS A 41 -7.17 9.36 13.37
CA LYS A 41 -5.90 8.74 13.79
C LYS A 41 -4.68 9.35 13.10
N SER A 42 -4.89 10.25 12.15
CA SER A 42 -3.80 10.90 11.38
C SER A 42 -2.81 11.65 12.27
N GLU A 43 -3.25 12.20 13.39
CA GLU A 43 -2.41 12.99 14.32
C GLU A 43 -1.38 12.12 15.07
N ARG A 44 -1.59 10.80 15.11
CA ARG A 44 -0.62 9.85 15.68
C ARG A 44 0.49 9.47 14.70
N GLY A 45 0.38 9.89 13.43
CA GLY A 45 1.27 9.46 12.35
C GLY A 45 1.03 8.00 11.92
N LEU A 46 1.85 7.55 10.97
CA LEU A 46 1.87 6.18 10.46
C LEU A 46 3.32 5.67 10.48
N VAL A 47 3.54 4.51 11.10
CA VAL A 47 4.86 3.86 11.06
C VAL A 47 4.99 3.09 9.75
N VAL A 48 6.10 3.31 9.06
CA VAL A 48 6.44 2.62 7.80
C VAL A 48 7.74 1.86 8.02
N GLY A 49 7.71 0.55 7.76
CA GLY A 49 8.89 -0.32 7.79
C GLY A 49 9.06 -1.03 6.45
N TYR A 50 10.28 -1.44 6.16
CA TYR A 50 10.63 -2.19 4.95
C TYR A 50 11.69 -3.25 5.31
N ASP A 51 11.74 -4.32 4.52
CA ASP A 51 12.81 -5.32 4.58
C ASP A 51 13.89 -5.01 3.53
N THR A 52 14.91 -5.85 3.39
CA THR A 52 16.02 -5.63 2.45
C THR A 52 15.72 -6.11 1.01
N ARG A 53 14.44 -6.27 0.64
CA ARG A 53 14.06 -6.65 -0.74
C ARG A 53 14.24 -5.47 -1.70
N PHE A 54 14.37 -5.82 -2.98
CA PHE A 54 14.75 -4.95 -4.09
C PHE A 54 13.66 -3.93 -4.49
#